data_AF-A0A7S3CDK0-F1
#
_entry.id   AF-A0A7S3CDK0-F1
#
_cell.length_a   1.000
_cell.length_b   1.000
_cell.length_c   1.000
_cell.angle_alpha   90.00
_cell.angle_beta   90.00
_cell.angle_gamma   90.00
#
_symmetry.space_group_name_H-M   'P 1'
#
loop_
_entity.id
_entity.type
_entity.pdbx_description
1 polymer ?
#
loop_
_entity_poly.entity_id
_entity_poly.type
_entity_poly.pdbx_seq_one_letter_code
_entity_poly.pdbx_strand_id
1 'polypeptide(L)'
;RSIPPDSIDDETDFLAAAARGGSLEAIEFLRAQKVSFRPGRYTLGYDAIVAAVNEGHLEIIKYLHREGCTKWTNGPLNVAARAGDISVLTWLLENTDCKFFKEGACIAAVGAGNLETLRWLRERGCPLEGSEAMEDACCFGHLHIAQYLRLEEKPPCDWSSKCCVYAASRGDFRLLKWLRSQRPPCPWEGRGEA
;
A
#
# COMPACT_ATOMS: atom_id res chain seq x y z
N ARG A 1 17.54 35.39 6.02
CA ARG A 1 17.93 34.98 4.65
C ARG A 1 16.88 34.01 4.18
N SER A 2 16.09 34.44 3.19
CA SER A 2 15.04 33.68 2.52
C SER A 2 15.67 32.54 1.75
N ILE A 3 15.25 31.31 2.02
CA ILE A 3 15.68 30.11 1.28
C ILE A 3 14.86 30.07 -0.03
N PRO A 4 15.48 29.85 -1.20
CA PRO A 4 14.77 29.83 -2.47
C PRO A 4 13.91 28.56 -2.62
N PRO A 5 12.84 28.58 -3.44
CA PRO A 5 11.85 27.49 -3.48
C PRO A 5 12.26 26.23 -4.25
N ASP A 6 13.45 26.20 -4.85
CA ASP A 6 13.85 25.16 -5.82
C ASP A 6 15.10 24.35 -5.45
N SER A 7 15.56 24.37 -4.19
CA SER A 7 16.51 23.36 -3.70
C SER A 7 15.72 22.18 -3.14
N ILE A 8 15.43 21.19 -3.98
CA ILE A 8 15.16 19.84 -3.50
C ILE A 8 16.46 19.41 -2.81
N ASP A 9 16.49 19.47 -1.48
CA ASP A 9 17.71 19.40 -0.68
C ASP A 9 18.46 18.07 -0.94
N ASP A 10 19.69 18.12 -1.48
CA ASP A 10 20.54 16.93 -1.70
C ASP A 10 20.72 16.07 -0.42
N GLU A 11 20.61 16.67 0.77
CA GLU A 11 20.63 15.96 2.06
C GLU A 11 19.40 15.04 2.28
N THR A 12 18.26 15.32 1.64
CA THR A 12 17.04 14.49 1.72
C THR A 12 17.23 13.13 1.04
N ASP A 13 18.10 13.05 0.03
CA ASP A 13 18.30 11.84 -0.77
C ASP A 13 19.22 10.83 -0.06
N PHE A 14 20.21 11.27 0.73
CA PHE A 14 21.16 10.38 1.40
C PHE A 14 20.54 9.52 2.49
N LEU A 15 19.66 10.08 3.33
CA LEU A 15 19.00 9.29 4.37
C LEU A 15 18.03 8.26 3.77
N ALA A 16 17.28 8.68 2.75
CA ALA A 16 16.38 7.78 2.02
C ALA A 16 17.16 6.69 1.26
N ALA A 17 18.32 7.02 0.68
CA ALA A 17 19.20 6.06 0.02
C ALA A 17 19.84 5.08 1.02
N ALA A 18 20.29 5.55 2.18
CA ALA A 18 20.82 4.69 3.25
C ALA A 18 19.73 3.73 3.78
N ALA A 19 18.51 4.25 3.98
CA ALA A 19 17.35 3.47 4.39
C ALA A 19 16.95 2.44 3.33
N ARG A 20 16.96 2.81 2.03
CA ARG A 20 16.71 1.88 0.92
C ARG A 20 17.79 0.79 0.84
N GLY A 21 19.05 1.17 1.03
CA GLY A 21 20.19 0.25 1.03
C GLY A 21 20.30 -0.64 2.28
N GLY A 22 19.49 -0.40 3.31
CA GLY A 22 19.50 -1.22 4.53
C GLY A 22 20.65 -0.92 5.50
N SER A 23 21.42 0.16 5.31
CA SER A 23 22.60 0.44 6.14
C SER A 23 22.24 1.29 7.36
N LEU A 24 22.11 0.62 8.50
CA LEU A 24 21.91 1.30 9.79
C LEU A 24 23.14 2.13 10.17
N GLU A 25 24.34 1.67 9.84
CA GLU A 25 25.60 2.35 10.13
C GLU A 25 25.68 3.71 9.42
N ALA A 26 25.23 3.78 8.17
CA ALA A 26 25.15 5.04 7.44
C ALA A 26 24.15 6.01 8.09
N ILE A 27 23.01 5.50 8.57
CA ILE A 27 22.01 6.31 9.27
C ILE A 27 22.55 6.85 10.60
N GLU A 28 23.22 6.00 11.39
CA GLU A 28 23.86 6.40 12.64
C GLU A 28 25.00 7.41 12.41
N PHE A 29 25.77 7.25 11.34
CA PHE A 29 26.80 8.20 10.95
C PHE A 29 26.20 9.57 10.59
N LEU A 30 25.13 9.60 9.78
CA LEU A 30 24.41 10.83 9.44
C LEU A 30 23.87 11.53 10.69
N ARG A 31 23.39 10.75 11.67
CA ARG A 31 22.93 11.27 12.95
C ARG A 31 24.07 11.90 13.76
N ALA A 32 25.24 11.27 13.79
CA ALA A 32 26.41 11.80 14.48
C ALA A 32 26.85 13.18 13.93
N GLN A 33 26.60 13.46 12.65
CA GLN A 33 26.85 14.76 12.02
C GLN A 33 25.78 15.84 12.36
N LYS A 34 24.85 15.53 13.28
CA LYS A 34 23.72 16.41 13.67
C LYS A 34 22.76 16.75 12.53
N VAL A 35 22.68 15.92 11.48
CA VAL A 35 21.62 16.04 10.47
C VAL A 35 20.26 15.94 11.18
N SER A 36 19.42 16.96 10.99
CA SER A 36 18.17 17.04 11.75
C SER A 36 17.10 16.13 11.16
N PHE A 37 16.75 15.07 11.87
CA PHE A 37 15.54 14.30 11.62
C PHE A 37 14.32 15.10 12.12
N ARG A 38 13.86 16.10 11.35
CA ARG A 38 12.60 16.75 11.73
C ARG A 38 11.44 15.80 11.42
N PRO A 39 10.48 15.59 12.32
CA PRO A 39 9.24 14.89 12.00
C PRO A 39 8.23 15.85 11.35
N GLY A 40 7.71 15.49 10.17
CA GLY A 40 6.69 16.23 9.44
C GLY A 40 6.28 15.52 8.15
N ARG A 41 5.12 15.88 7.60
CA ARG A 41 4.56 15.25 6.38
C ARG A 41 5.44 15.44 5.12
N TYR A 42 6.44 16.32 5.20
CA TYR A 42 7.36 16.74 4.13
C TYR A 42 8.81 16.81 4.63
N THR A 43 9.21 15.93 5.54
CA THR A 43 10.56 15.97 6.13
C THR A 43 11.35 14.72 5.78
N LEU A 44 12.69 14.82 5.84
CA LEU A 44 13.65 13.75 5.58
C LEU A 44 13.28 12.38 6.20
N GLY A 45 12.63 12.37 7.36
CA GLY A 45 12.21 11.14 8.04
C GLY A 45 11.10 10.37 7.32
N TYR A 46 10.26 11.03 6.51
CA TYR A 46 9.15 10.40 5.81
C TYR A 46 9.61 9.55 4.61
N ASP A 47 10.50 10.10 3.78
CA ASP A 47 11.01 9.36 2.60
C ASP A 47 11.91 8.19 3.02
N ALA A 48 12.68 8.38 4.09
CA ALA A 48 13.50 7.33 4.68
C ALA A 48 12.65 6.18 5.24
N ILE A 49 11.56 6.46 5.96
CA ILE A 49 10.69 5.38 6.46
C ILE A 49 9.98 4.66 5.30
N VAL A 50 9.50 5.40 4.29
CA VAL A 50 8.87 4.78 3.12
C VAL A 50 9.86 3.89 2.37
N ALA A 51 11.11 4.34 2.19
CA ALA A 51 12.16 3.53 1.57
C ALA A 51 12.48 2.28 2.39
N ALA A 52 12.70 2.41 3.71
CA ALA A 52 12.95 1.26 4.57
C ALA A 52 11.79 0.26 4.56
N VAL A 53 10.54 0.74 4.54
CA VAL A 53 9.34 -0.11 4.49
C VAL A 53 9.18 -0.79 3.14
N ASN A 54 9.46 -0.11 2.04
CA ASN A 54 9.39 -0.71 0.70
C ASN A 54 10.37 -1.88 0.56
N GLU A 55 11.53 -1.79 1.20
CA GLU A 55 12.59 -2.80 1.15
C GLU A 55 12.54 -3.81 2.33
N GLY A 56 11.61 -3.65 3.29
CA GLY A 56 11.44 -4.56 4.42
C GLY A 56 12.47 -4.43 5.54
N HIS A 57 13.20 -3.31 5.63
CA HIS A 57 14.27 -3.09 6.63
C HIS A 57 13.71 -2.75 8.02
N LEU A 58 13.16 -3.75 8.70
CA LEU A 58 12.50 -3.61 10.00
C LEU A 58 13.37 -2.97 11.09
N GLU A 59 14.68 -3.22 11.09
CA GLU A 59 15.59 -2.63 12.08
C GLU A 59 15.76 -1.12 11.89
N ILE A 60 15.79 -0.64 10.64
CA ILE A 60 15.82 0.79 10.35
C ILE A 60 14.48 1.44 10.73
N ILE A 61 13.36 0.76 10.46
CA ILE A 61 12.02 1.22 10.84
C ILE A 61 11.92 1.42 12.37
N LYS A 62 12.38 0.43 13.14
CA LYS A 62 12.45 0.50 14.61
C LYS A 62 13.36 1.64 15.08
N TYR A 63 14.52 1.81 14.44
CA TYR A 63 15.46 2.88 14.76
C TYR A 63 14.83 4.26 14.55
N LEU A 64 14.26 4.52 13.38
CA LEU A 64 13.62 5.79 13.04
C LEU A 64 12.47 6.12 14.01
N HIS A 65 11.71 5.12 14.43
CA HIS A 65 10.65 5.29 15.42
C HIS A 65 11.17 5.70 16.80
N ARG A 66 12.24 5.05 17.30
CA ARG A 66 12.88 5.40 18.57
C ARG A 66 13.44 6.82 18.56
N GLU A 67 13.94 7.28 17.42
CA GLU A 67 14.42 8.66 17.23
C GLU A 67 13.30 9.71 17.20
N GLY A 68 12.04 9.31 17.37
CA GLY A 68 10.91 10.24 17.45
C GLY A 68 10.29 10.58 16.09
N CYS A 69 10.66 9.88 15.01
CA CYS A 69 9.90 9.91 13.76
C CYS A 69 8.63 9.09 13.96
N THR A 70 7.61 9.66 14.61
CA THR A 70 6.40 8.93 15.04
C THR A 70 5.13 9.42 14.35
N LYS A 71 5.16 10.58 13.70
CA LYS A 71 4.01 11.14 12.96
C LYS A 71 3.95 10.59 11.53
N TRP A 72 3.72 9.30 11.41
CA TRP A 72 3.54 8.67 10.10
C TRP A 72 2.10 8.83 9.64
N THR A 73 1.93 9.12 8.36
CA THR A 73 0.63 9.03 7.70
C THR A 73 0.34 7.56 7.34
N ASN A 74 -0.69 7.33 6.56
CA ASN A 74 -1.02 6.02 5.99
C ASN A 74 0.00 5.50 4.96
N GLY A 75 0.91 6.34 4.46
CA GLY A 75 1.87 5.98 3.41
C GLY A 75 2.69 4.72 3.72
N PRO A 76 3.44 4.67 4.83
CA PRO A 76 4.20 3.49 5.23
C PRO A 76 3.34 2.22 5.33
N LEU A 77 2.12 2.34 5.89
CA LEU A 77 1.21 1.19 6.00
C LEU A 77 0.78 0.67 4.62
N ASN A 78 0.45 1.57 3.70
CA ASN A 78 0.06 1.20 2.33
C ASN A 78 1.24 0.57 1.56
N VAL A 79 2.45 1.11 1.74
CA VAL A 79 3.66 0.57 1.10
C VAL A 79 3.98 -0.82 1.63
N ALA A 80 3.90 -1.03 2.95
CA ALA A 80 4.08 -2.36 3.54
C ALA A 80 3.03 -3.36 3.01
N ALA A 81 1.77 -2.93 2.89
CA ALA A 81 0.71 -3.78 2.34
C ALA A 81 0.92 -4.14 0.86
N ARG A 82 1.40 -3.17 0.08
CA ARG A 82 1.77 -3.37 -1.32
C ARG A 82 3.00 -4.26 -1.49
N ALA A 83 3.97 -4.18 -0.57
CA ALA A 83 5.13 -5.07 -0.55
C ALA A 83 4.79 -6.49 -0.07
N GLY A 84 3.72 -6.62 0.71
CA GLY A 84 3.27 -7.89 1.28
C GLY A 84 3.99 -8.28 2.58
N ASP A 85 4.74 -7.34 3.18
CA ASP A 85 5.52 -7.60 4.39
C ASP A 85 4.64 -7.53 5.64
N ILE A 86 4.14 -8.71 6.05
CA ILE A 86 3.30 -8.88 7.24
C ILE A 86 4.06 -8.52 8.51
N SER A 87 5.39 -8.72 8.56
CA SER A 87 6.20 -8.41 9.75
C SER A 87 6.24 -6.91 9.99
N VAL A 88 6.52 -6.15 8.92
CA VAL A 88 6.48 -4.68 8.98
C VAL A 88 5.07 -4.18 9.26
N LEU A 89 4.03 -4.72 8.60
CA LEU A 89 2.64 -4.35 8.88
C LEU A 89 2.24 -4.58 10.34
N THR A 90 2.59 -5.73 10.90
CA THR A 90 2.33 -6.07 12.31
C THR A 90 2.96 -5.02 13.20
N TRP A 91 4.24 -4.76 12.99
CA TRP A 91 4.98 -3.81 13.79
C TRP A 91 4.42 -2.38 13.66
N LEU A 92 4.07 -1.93 12.44
CA LEU A 92 3.44 -0.63 12.19
C LEU A 92 2.11 -0.50 12.93
N LEU A 93 1.22 -1.49 12.87
CA LEU A 93 -0.09 -1.43 13.53
C LEU A 93 -0.01 -1.46 15.06
N GLU A 94 0.98 -2.14 15.63
CA GLU A 94 1.16 -2.24 17.08
C GLU A 94 1.84 -1.01 17.70
N ASN A 95 2.73 -0.35 16.95
CA ASN A 95 3.58 0.71 17.49
C ASN A 95 3.19 2.11 17.02
N THR A 96 2.14 2.26 16.20
CA THR A 96 1.75 3.56 15.65
C THR A 96 0.25 3.80 15.60
N ASP A 97 -0.13 5.06 15.41
CA ASP A 97 -1.52 5.47 15.19
C ASP A 97 -2.05 5.12 13.79
N CYS A 98 -1.29 4.36 12.97
CA CYS A 98 -1.72 3.94 11.64
C CYS A 98 -2.96 3.01 11.65
N LYS A 99 -3.39 2.52 12.82
CA LYS A 99 -4.58 1.65 13.00
C LYS A 99 -5.88 2.18 12.39
N PHE A 100 -6.01 3.49 12.22
CA PHE A 100 -7.19 4.13 11.64
C PHE A 100 -7.19 4.16 10.10
N PHE A 101 -6.09 3.77 9.45
CA PHE A 101 -5.91 3.88 8.00
C PHE A 101 -5.83 2.53 7.28
N LYS A 102 -6.46 1.49 7.83
CA LYS A 102 -6.43 0.13 7.28
C LYS A 102 -7.03 0.02 5.87
N GLU A 103 -8.02 0.85 5.55
CA GLU A 103 -8.70 0.86 4.24
C GLU A 103 -7.71 1.03 3.08
N GLY A 104 -6.85 2.06 3.15
CA GLY A 104 -5.82 2.29 2.13
C GLY A 104 -4.80 1.16 2.03
N ALA A 105 -4.53 0.45 3.13
CA ALA A 105 -3.65 -0.70 3.13
C ALA A 105 -4.30 -1.91 2.44
N CYS A 106 -5.62 -2.12 2.63
CA CYS A 106 -6.34 -3.18 1.92
C CYS A 106 -6.39 -2.93 0.42
N ILE A 107 -6.69 -1.71 -0.01
CA ILE A 107 -6.66 -1.32 -1.44
C ILE A 107 -5.25 -1.52 -2.01
N ALA A 108 -4.21 -1.11 -1.28
CA ALA A 108 -2.83 -1.31 -1.72
C ALA A 108 -2.45 -2.80 -1.85
N ALA A 109 -2.91 -3.67 -0.94
CA ALA A 109 -2.71 -5.12 -1.04
C ALA A 109 -3.46 -5.71 -2.25
N VAL A 110 -4.68 -5.24 -2.52
CA VAL A 110 -5.48 -5.61 -3.70
C VAL A 110 -4.73 -5.24 -4.99
N GLY A 111 -4.31 -3.98 -5.12
CA GLY A 111 -3.60 -3.51 -6.32
C GLY A 111 -2.25 -4.21 -6.54
N ALA A 112 -1.59 -4.66 -5.46
CA ALA A 112 -0.36 -5.45 -5.54
C ALA A 112 -0.57 -6.92 -5.92
N GLY A 113 -1.79 -7.47 -5.73
CA GLY A 113 -2.02 -8.90 -5.89
C GLY A 113 -1.65 -9.72 -4.65
N ASN A 114 -1.43 -9.09 -3.49
CA ASN A 114 -1.02 -9.75 -2.26
C ASN A 114 -2.22 -10.31 -1.47
N LEU A 115 -2.70 -11.48 -1.90
CA LEU A 115 -3.86 -12.14 -1.27
C LEU A 115 -3.62 -12.49 0.20
N GLU A 116 -2.41 -12.90 0.58
CA GLU A 116 -2.07 -13.25 1.97
C GLU A 116 -2.19 -12.03 2.89
N THR A 117 -1.61 -10.91 2.47
CA THR A 117 -1.69 -9.64 3.17
C THR A 117 -3.13 -9.12 3.26
N LEU A 118 -3.91 -9.25 2.19
CA LEU A 118 -5.31 -8.89 2.18
C LEU A 118 -6.11 -9.70 3.22
N ARG A 119 -5.92 -11.02 3.27
CA ARG A 119 -6.55 -11.89 4.29
C ARG A 119 -6.16 -11.46 5.70
N TRP A 120 -4.87 -11.23 5.92
CA TRP A 120 -4.34 -10.80 7.20
C TRP A 120 -4.93 -9.45 7.68
N LEU A 121 -5.13 -8.50 6.76
CA LEU A 121 -5.77 -7.21 7.04
C LEU A 121 -7.27 -7.37 7.33
N ARG A 122 -7.96 -8.25 6.59
CA ARG A 122 -9.40 -8.55 6.78
C ARG A 122 -9.68 -9.17 8.15
N GLU A 123 -8.85 -10.10 8.60
CA GLU A 123 -8.93 -10.69 9.95
C GLU A 123 -8.82 -9.64 11.07
N ARG A 124 -8.15 -8.52 10.79
CA ARG A 124 -7.96 -7.40 11.73
C ARG A 124 -9.03 -6.30 11.58
N GLY A 125 -10.13 -6.59 10.90
CA GLY A 125 -11.27 -5.68 10.75
C GLY A 125 -10.99 -4.49 9.84
N CYS A 126 -10.15 -4.66 8.82
CA CYS A 126 -10.01 -3.64 7.78
C CYS A 126 -11.34 -3.47 7.02
N PRO A 127 -11.92 -2.26 6.99
CA PRO A 127 -13.06 -1.98 6.13
C PRO A 127 -12.57 -2.01 4.67
N LEU A 128 -13.18 -2.86 3.87
CA LEU A 128 -12.90 -2.96 2.44
C LEU A 128 -14.24 -2.88 1.72
N GLU A 129 -14.39 -1.89 0.86
CA GLU A 129 -15.53 -1.78 -0.03
C GLU A 129 -15.36 -2.78 -1.19
N GLY A 130 -16.27 -3.75 -1.29
CA GLY A 130 -16.15 -4.85 -2.23
C GLY A 130 -16.14 -4.45 -3.70
N SER A 131 -16.91 -3.42 -4.05
CA SER A 131 -16.99 -2.84 -5.40
C SER A 131 -15.66 -2.25 -5.85
N GLU A 132 -15.05 -1.40 -5.02
CA GLU A 132 -13.75 -0.78 -5.31
C GLU A 132 -12.63 -1.83 -5.37
N ALA A 133 -12.59 -2.73 -4.39
CA ALA A 133 -11.60 -3.81 -4.36
C ALA A 133 -11.73 -4.75 -5.57
N MET A 134 -12.95 -5.05 -6.01
CA MET A 134 -13.18 -5.86 -7.21
C MET A 134 -12.74 -5.12 -8.48
N GLU A 135 -13.01 -3.82 -8.57
CA GLU A 135 -12.59 -2.99 -9.68
C GLU A 135 -11.06 -2.95 -9.80
N ASP A 136 -10.36 -2.73 -8.68
CA ASP A 136 -8.90 -2.72 -8.64
C ASP A 136 -8.30 -4.10 -8.97
N ALA A 137 -8.85 -5.17 -8.40
CA ALA A 137 -8.43 -6.53 -8.73
C ALA A 137 -8.54 -6.80 -10.25
N CYS A 138 -9.61 -6.31 -10.89
CA CYS A 138 -9.78 -6.44 -12.34
C CYS A 138 -8.87 -5.50 -13.14
N CYS A 139 -8.68 -4.26 -12.67
CA CYS A 139 -7.79 -3.26 -13.27
C CYS A 139 -6.34 -3.76 -13.36
N PHE A 140 -5.87 -4.46 -12.32
CA PHE A 140 -4.53 -5.02 -12.26
C PHE A 140 -4.42 -6.48 -12.72
N GLY A 141 -5.54 -7.15 -13.04
CA GLY A 141 -5.55 -8.53 -13.54
C GLY A 141 -5.35 -9.61 -12.45
N HIS A 142 -5.63 -9.27 -11.19
CA HIS A 142 -5.45 -10.16 -10.05
C HIS A 142 -6.65 -11.10 -9.87
N LEU A 143 -6.78 -12.06 -10.78
CA LEU A 143 -7.88 -13.04 -10.80
C LEU A 143 -8.06 -13.77 -9.45
N HIS A 144 -6.98 -14.14 -8.78
CA HIS A 144 -7.02 -14.82 -7.49
C HIS A 144 -7.61 -13.95 -6.38
N ILE A 145 -7.40 -12.63 -6.42
CA ILE A 145 -8.05 -11.68 -5.50
C ILE A 145 -9.52 -11.51 -5.85
N ALA A 146 -9.86 -11.35 -7.13
CA ALA A 146 -11.26 -11.25 -7.56
C ALA A 146 -12.07 -12.50 -7.14
N GLN A 147 -11.47 -13.69 -7.27
CA GLN A 147 -12.05 -14.95 -6.78
C GLN A 147 -12.25 -14.96 -5.27
N TYR A 148 -11.26 -14.49 -4.51
CA TYR A 148 -11.35 -14.39 -3.06
C TYR A 148 -12.46 -13.42 -2.60
N LEU A 149 -12.50 -12.20 -3.16
CA LEU A 149 -13.52 -11.21 -2.83
C LEU A 149 -14.94 -11.74 -3.10
N ARG A 150 -15.13 -12.44 -4.23
CA ARG A 150 -16.42 -13.03 -4.59
C ARG A 150 -16.88 -14.14 -3.63
N LEU A 151 -15.94 -14.87 -3.02
CA LEU A 151 -16.24 -15.97 -2.12
C LEU A 151 -16.58 -15.49 -0.70
N GLU A 152 -15.85 -14.48 -0.21
CA GLU A 152 -15.96 -13.99 1.16
C GLU A 152 -17.12 -13.01 1.37
N GLU A 153 -17.52 -12.27 0.34
CA GLU A 153 -18.60 -11.28 0.47
C GLU A 153 -19.99 -11.92 0.40
N LYS A 154 -20.80 -11.68 1.45
CA LYS A 154 -22.17 -12.17 1.58
C LYS A 154 -23.10 -11.02 2.00
N PRO A 155 -23.97 -10.52 1.10
CA PRO A 155 -24.09 -10.88 -0.32
C PRO A 155 -22.85 -10.44 -1.14
N PRO A 156 -22.57 -11.07 -2.29
CA PRO A 156 -21.48 -10.64 -3.16
C PRO A 156 -21.66 -9.20 -3.62
N CYS A 157 -20.59 -8.41 -3.72
CA CYS A 157 -20.67 -7.08 -4.32
C CYS A 157 -21.23 -7.12 -5.75
N ASP A 158 -21.89 -6.03 -6.12
CA ASP A 158 -22.31 -5.81 -7.50
C ASP A 158 -21.09 -5.61 -8.40
N TRP A 159 -21.21 -6.07 -9.65
CA TRP A 159 -20.12 -5.91 -10.60
C TRP A 159 -19.94 -4.43 -10.98
N SER A 160 -18.72 -3.93 -10.84
CA SER A 160 -18.30 -2.75 -11.59
C SER A 160 -18.26 -3.11 -13.07
N SER A 161 -18.92 -2.32 -13.90
CA SER A 161 -18.94 -2.50 -15.35
C SER A 161 -17.58 -2.36 -16.02
N LYS A 162 -16.63 -1.74 -15.33
CA LYS A 162 -15.26 -1.58 -15.82
C LYS A 162 -14.46 -2.88 -15.72
N CYS A 163 -14.91 -3.88 -14.95
CA CYS A 163 -14.16 -5.14 -14.78
C CYS A 163 -13.92 -5.86 -16.12
N CYS A 164 -14.95 -6.00 -16.96
CA CYS A 164 -14.82 -6.59 -18.30
C CYS A 164 -13.95 -5.72 -19.22
N VAL A 165 -14.07 -4.39 -19.14
CA VAL A 165 -13.28 -3.44 -19.93
C VAL A 165 -11.78 -3.56 -19.58
N TYR A 166 -11.43 -3.61 -18.31
CA TYR A 166 -10.06 -3.79 -17.86
C TYR A 166 -9.48 -5.15 -18.24
N ALA A 167 -10.24 -6.23 -18.09
CA ALA A 167 -9.80 -7.55 -18.52
C ALA A 167 -9.53 -7.58 -20.05
N ALA A 168 -10.39 -6.94 -20.84
CA ALA A 168 -10.23 -6.84 -22.29
C ALA A 168 -9.03 -5.95 -22.70
N SER A 169 -8.86 -4.78 -22.10
CA SER A 169 -7.78 -3.85 -22.44
C SER A 169 -6.38 -4.41 -22.13
N ARG A 170 -6.28 -5.28 -21.12
CA ARG A 170 -5.05 -6.00 -20.76
C ARG A 170 -4.80 -7.25 -21.61
N GLY A 171 -5.77 -7.68 -22.41
CA GLY A 171 -5.74 -8.98 -23.07
C GLY A 171 -5.82 -10.17 -22.11
N ASP A 172 -6.29 -9.98 -20.87
CA ASP A 172 -6.41 -11.04 -19.86
C ASP A 172 -7.66 -11.88 -20.09
N PHE A 173 -7.52 -12.83 -21.02
CA PHE A 173 -8.60 -13.72 -21.39
C PHE A 173 -9.03 -14.67 -20.26
N ARG A 174 -8.14 -14.95 -19.29
CA ARG A 174 -8.47 -15.81 -18.14
C ARG A 174 -9.43 -15.09 -17.20
N LEU A 175 -9.10 -13.85 -16.86
CA LEU A 175 -9.97 -13.00 -16.06
C LEU A 175 -11.31 -12.76 -16.75
N LEU A 176 -11.30 -12.44 -18.05
CA LEU A 176 -12.53 -12.17 -18.80
C LEU A 176 -13.45 -13.40 -18.84
N LYS A 177 -12.90 -14.59 -19.10
CA LYS A 177 -13.68 -15.84 -19.06
C LYS A 177 -14.28 -16.07 -17.68
N TRP A 178 -13.51 -15.86 -16.63
CA TRP A 178 -13.97 -16.06 -15.26
C TRP A 178 -15.08 -15.07 -14.87
N LEU A 179 -14.95 -13.79 -15.24
CA LEU A 179 -15.99 -12.76 -15.00
C LEU A 179 -17.32 -13.13 -15.66
N ARG A 180 -17.26 -13.69 -16.88
CA ARG A 180 -18.43 -14.13 -17.65
C ARG A 180 -19.04 -15.44 -17.17
N SER A 181 -18.30 -16.27 -16.43
CA SER A 181 -18.83 -17.51 -15.87
C SER A 181 -19.58 -17.33 -14.54
N GLN A 182 -19.57 -16.13 -13.94
CA GLN A 182 -20.22 -15.87 -12.65
C GLN A 182 -21.75 -15.76 -12.76
N ARG A 183 -22.44 -15.84 -11.61
CA ARG A 183 -23.89 -15.62 -11.49
C ARG A 183 -24.20 -14.51 -10.47
N PRO A 184 -24.91 -13.43 -10.85
CA PRO A 184 -25.08 -12.97 -12.23
C PRO A 184 -23.70 -12.70 -12.88
N PRO A 185 -23.57 -12.81 -14.22
CA PRO A 185 -22.29 -12.57 -14.88
C PRO A 185 -21.96 -11.07 -14.88
N CYS A 186 -20.66 -10.73 -14.87
CA CYS A 186 -20.24 -9.33 -15.01
C CYS A 186 -20.77 -8.75 -16.33
N PRO A 187 -21.46 -7.59 -16.31
CA PRO A 187 -21.99 -7.00 -17.51
C PRO A 187 -20.85 -6.56 -18.44
N TRP A 188 -21.14 -6.49 -19.74
CA TRP A 188 -20.19 -5.99 -20.73
C TRP A 188 -20.03 -4.47 -20.66
N GLU A 189 -21.07 -3.76 -20.22
CA GLU A 189 -21.11 -2.31 -20.05
C GLU A 189 -21.77 -1.93 -18.73
N GLY A 190 -21.55 -0.70 -18.27
CA GLY A 190 -22.32 -0.11 -17.17
C GLY A 190 -23.75 -0.06 -17.64
N ARG A 191 -24.69 -0.54 -16.82
CA ARG A 191 -26.09 -0.17 -17.05
C ARG A 191 -26.17 1.35 -16.93
N GLY A 192 -25.97 2.05 -18.04
CA GLY A 192 -26.74 3.24 -18.32
C GLY A 192 -28.16 2.72 -18.48
N GLU A 193 -28.93 2.82 -17.42
CA GLU A 193 -30.38 2.68 -17.51
C GLU A 193 -30.85 3.70 -18.54
N ALA A 194 -31.47 3.19 -19.62
CA ALA A 194 -32.29 3.97 -20.54
C ALA A 194 -33.71 4.06 -19.97
#